data_AF-A0A960GJR1-F1
#
_entry.id   AF-A0A960GJR1-F1
#
_cell.length_a   1.000
_cell.length_b   1.000
_cell.length_c   1.000
_cell.angle_alpha   90.00
_cell.angle_beta   90.00
_cell.angle_gamma   90.00
#
_symmetry.space_group_name_H-M   'P 1'
#
loop_
_entity.id
_entity.type
_entity.pdbx_description
1 polymer ?
#
loop_
_entity_poly.entity_id
_entity_poly.type
_entity_poly.pdbx_seq_one_letter_code
_entity_poly.pdbx_strand_id
1 'polypeptide(L)'
;MKRFGAALIAAGAVLATPGLAHAAPVPPQLGDGCSAELAGAMTLLTDGQTYAICQEVIDSAVWAAVPTPFDPNDTWFSYGPTITLHGQGMRNPNLRSGNWTATPQNPETSCRVEQQTVVEAGALSAPEVSQGEPGKPLDVEMLPKLFYADLSGDCLWARV
;
A
#
# COMPACT_ATOMS: atom_id res chain seq x y z
N MET A 1 -23.46 69.76 25.96
CA MET A 1 -22.50 69.72 24.83
C MET A 1 -21.59 68.51 25.00
N LYS A 2 -21.59 67.57 24.02
CA LYS A 2 -20.52 66.61 23.65
C LYS A 2 -20.08 65.58 24.73
N ARG A 3 -19.86 64.28 24.47
CA ARG A 3 -19.87 63.40 23.28
C ARG A 3 -19.89 61.95 23.85
N PHE A 4 -20.75 61.07 23.33
CA PHE A 4 -20.71 59.64 23.62
C PHE A 4 -19.56 58.99 22.83
N GLY A 5 -18.72 58.21 23.51
CA GLY A 5 -17.59 57.48 22.93
C GLY A 5 -18.06 56.23 22.17
N ALA A 6 -17.55 56.05 20.96
CA ALA A 6 -17.85 54.92 20.08
C ALA A 6 -17.12 53.65 20.54
N ALA A 7 -17.84 52.52 20.55
CA ALA A 7 -17.28 51.20 20.79
C ALA A 7 -16.64 50.65 19.50
N LEU A 8 -15.39 50.17 19.60
CA LEU A 8 -14.68 49.46 18.55
C LEU A 8 -15.09 47.98 18.58
N ILE A 9 -15.73 47.48 17.51
CA ILE A 9 -15.97 46.06 17.29
C ILE A 9 -14.82 45.54 16.42
N ALA A 10 -13.93 44.74 17.00
CA ALA A 10 -12.89 44.03 16.27
C ALA A 10 -13.47 42.74 15.68
N ALA A 11 -13.63 42.67 14.36
CA ALA A 11 -14.01 41.45 13.65
C ALA A 11 -12.76 40.57 13.45
N GLY A 12 -12.71 39.43 14.14
CA GLY A 12 -11.68 38.41 13.92
C GLY A 12 -11.97 37.62 12.65
N ALA A 13 -11.11 37.76 11.64
CA ALA A 13 -11.14 36.93 10.44
C ALA A 13 -10.58 35.53 10.77
N VAL A 14 -11.45 34.52 10.80
CA VAL A 14 -11.05 33.11 10.88
C VAL A 14 -10.50 32.71 9.52
N LEU A 15 -9.18 32.59 9.40
CA LEU A 15 -8.52 32.05 8.22
C LEU A 15 -8.74 30.53 8.19
N ALA A 16 -9.69 30.07 7.37
CA ALA A 16 -9.79 28.67 7.01
C ALA A 16 -8.60 28.33 6.11
N THR A 17 -7.64 27.56 6.62
CA THR A 17 -6.56 26.99 5.80
C THR A 17 -7.17 25.94 4.85
N PRO A 18 -7.02 26.06 3.53
CA PRO A 18 -7.45 25.01 2.61
C PRO A 18 -6.64 23.74 2.89
N GLY A 19 -7.32 22.63 3.16
CA GLY A 19 -6.68 21.32 3.21
C GLY A 19 -6.06 21.02 1.86
N LEU A 20 -4.78 20.65 1.85
CA LEU A 20 -4.10 20.19 0.65
C LEU A 20 -4.73 18.86 0.27
N ALA A 21 -5.57 18.85 -0.77
CA ALA A 21 -6.08 17.62 -1.35
C ALA A 21 -4.96 16.98 -2.18
N HIS A 22 -4.27 15.99 -1.60
CA HIS A 22 -3.36 15.15 -2.38
C HIS A 22 -4.17 14.26 -3.33
N ALA A 23 -3.81 14.29 -4.62
CA ALA A 23 -4.39 13.39 -5.60
C ALA A 23 -4.03 11.95 -5.23
N ALA A 24 -4.98 11.02 -5.40
CA ALA A 24 -4.69 9.60 -5.23
C ALA A 24 -3.55 9.17 -6.19
N PRO A 25 -2.65 8.28 -5.77
CA PRO A 25 -1.61 7.77 -6.65
C PRO A 25 -2.21 7.19 -7.93
N VAL A 26 -1.57 7.46 -9.07
CA VAL A 26 -1.96 6.84 -10.34
C VAL A 26 -1.56 5.36 -10.29
N PRO A 27 -2.48 4.41 -10.50
CA PRO A 27 -2.14 3.00 -10.53
C PRO A 27 -1.06 2.68 -11.57
N PRO A 28 -0.10 1.78 -11.27
CA PRO A 28 0.86 1.28 -12.24
C PRO A 28 0.20 0.74 -13.51
N GLN A 29 0.81 1.01 -14.67
CA GLN A 29 0.48 0.37 -15.93
C GLN A 29 1.73 -0.22 -16.58
N LEU A 30 1.57 -1.25 -17.41
CA LEU A 30 2.70 -1.84 -18.12
C LEU A 30 3.36 -0.82 -19.05
N GLY A 31 4.67 -0.76 -19.02
CA GLY A 31 5.48 0.18 -19.79
C GLY A 31 5.65 1.54 -19.12
N ASP A 32 4.86 1.87 -18.10
CA ASP A 32 5.07 3.09 -17.33
C ASP A 32 6.36 3.01 -16.51
N GLY A 33 6.97 4.17 -16.27
CA GLY A 33 8.11 4.27 -15.38
C GLY A 33 7.74 3.92 -13.94
N CYS A 34 8.68 3.33 -13.22
CA CYS A 34 8.62 3.12 -11.77
C CYS A 34 9.81 3.78 -11.07
N SER A 35 9.64 4.16 -9.80
CA SER A 35 10.74 4.69 -8.99
C SER A 35 11.84 3.65 -8.85
N ALA A 36 13.11 4.09 -8.84
CA ALA A 36 14.25 3.21 -8.57
C ALA A 36 14.16 2.55 -7.17
N GLU A 37 13.48 3.17 -6.22
CA GLU A 37 13.22 2.61 -4.89
C GLU A 37 12.30 1.38 -4.93
N LEU A 38 11.56 1.20 -6.03
CA LEU A 38 10.69 0.05 -6.27
C LEU A 38 11.36 -1.03 -7.11
N ALA A 39 12.64 -0.90 -7.46
CA ALA A 39 13.33 -1.89 -8.28
C ALA A 39 13.19 -3.32 -7.69
N GLY A 40 12.71 -4.26 -8.51
CA GLY A 40 12.43 -5.64 -8.11
C GLY A 40 11.12 -5.87 -7.35
N ALA A 41 10.41 -4.80 -6.94
CA ALA A 41 9.08 -4.93 -6.36
C ALA A 41 8.09 -5.43 -7.42
N MET A 42 7.26 -6.39 -7.01
CA MET A 42 6.13 -6.86 -7.81
C MET A 42 4.83 -6.20 -7.38
N THR A 43 3.85 -6.13 -8.27
CA THR A 43 2.51 -5.63 -7.97
C THR A 43 1.45 -6.41 -8.76
N LEU A 44 0.20 -6.31 -8.31
CA LEU A 44 -0.96 -6.79 -9.05
C LEU A 44 -1.68 -5.58 -9.65
N LEU A 45 -1.82 -5.54 -10.97
CA LEU A 45 -2.47 -4.43 -11.66
C LEU A 45 -3.97 -4.40 -11.36
N THR A 46 -4.61 -3.30 -11.73
CA THR A 46 -6.02 -3.01 -11.40
C THR A 46 -7.03 -3.96 -12.06
N ASP A 47 -6.60 -4.76 -13.05
CA ASP A 47 -7.40 -5.85 -13.61
C ASP A 47 -7.52 -7.07 -12.65
N GLY A 48 -6.73 -7.08 -11.58
CA GLY A 48 -6.70 -8.14 -10.57
C GLY A 48 -6.14 -9.48 -11.07
N GLN A 49 -5.49 -9.50 -12.24
CA GLN A 49 -5.02 -10.73 -12.89
C GLN A 49 -3.59 -10.61 -13.43
N THR A 50 -3.15 -9.40 -13.78
CA THR A 50 -1.83 -9.18 -14.36
C THR A 50 -0.84 -8.79 -13.27
N TYR A 51 0.20 -9.61 -13.11
CA TYR A 51 1.34 -9.26 -12.27
C TYR A 51 2.37 -8.45 -13.06
N ALA A 52 2.92 -7.43 -12.42
CA ALA A 52 4.01 -6.63 -12.97
C ALA A 52 5.19 -6.57 -12.00
N ILE A 53 6.39 -6.36 -12.53
CA ILE A 53 7.62 -6.12 -11.78
C ILE A 53 8.23 -4.79 -12.22
N CYS A 54 8.71 -4.00 -11.28
CA CYS A 54 9.49 -2.81 -11.59
C CYS A 54 10.89 -3.26 -12.00
N GLN A 55 11.14 -3.28 -13.30
CA GLN A 55 12.37 -3.77 -13.90
C GLN A 55 13.31 -2.61 -14.22
N GLU A 56 14.53 -2.67 -13.70
CA GLU A 56 15.58 -1.75 -14.09
C GLU A 56 15.96 -1.95 -15.57
N VAL A 57 16.08 -0.83 -16.26
CA VAL A 57 16.60 -0.72 -17.62
C VAL A 57 17.71 0.34 -17.62
N ILE A 58 18.36 0.57 -18.76
CA ILE A 58 19.44 1.57 -18.82
C ILE A 58 18.87 2.95 -18.46
N ASP A 59 19.42 3.55 -17.38
CA ASP A 59 19.08 4.87 -16.85
C ASP A 59 17.62 5.08 -16.39
N SER A 60 16.82 4.02 -16.23
CA SER A 60 15.43 4.11 -15.73
C SER A 60 14.91 2.77 -15.21
N ALA A 61 13.68 2.74 -14.70
CA ALA A 61 12.98 1.49 -14.37
C ALA A 61 11.55 1.57 -14.90
N VAL A 62 11.01 0.44 -15.36
CA VAL A 62 9.67 0.34 -15.96
C VAL A 62 8.89 -0.85 -15.41
N TRP A 63 7.57 -0.72 -15.33
CA TRP A 63 6.69 -1.84 -15.01
C TRP A 63 6.61 -2.81 -16.19
N ALA A 64 7.16 -4.01 -16.02
CA ALA A 64 7.12 -5.10 -17.00
C ALA A 64 6.20 -6.23 -16.53
N ALA A 65 5.54 -6.93 -17.45
CA ALA A 65 4.66 -8.04 -17.12
C ALA A 65 5.45 -9.25 -16.62
N VAL A 66 4.92 -9.96 -15.63
CA VAL A 66 5.51 -11.20 -15.09
C VAL A 66 4.68 -12.41 -15.53
N PRO A 67 5.29 -13.42 -16.19
CA PRO A 67 4.57 -14.64 -16.54
C PRO A 67 4.22 -15.46 -15.30
N THR A 68 3.04 -16.09 -15.30
CA THR A 68 2.60 -17.01 -14.24
C THR A 68 2.76 -18.49 -14.68
N PRO A 69 3.07 -19.41 -13.75
CA PRO A 69 3.42 -19.18 -12.35
C PRO A 69 4.84 -18.60 -12.19
N PHE A 70 5.07 -17.93 -11.07
CA PHE A 70 6.38 -17.43 -10.64
C PHE A 70 6.68 -17.91 -9.21
N ASP A 71 7.96 -17.90 -8.84
CA ASP A 71 8.36 -18.16 -7.46
C ASP A 71 7.89 -17.03 -6.54
N PRO A 72 7.45 -17.30 -5.30
CA PRO A 72 7.04 -16.26 -4.37
C PRO A 72 8.06 -15.14 -4.24
N ASN A 73 7.60 -13.90 -4.38
CA ASN A 73 8.44 -12.72 -4.31
C ASN A 73 8.50 -12.17 -2.88
N ASP A 74 9.65 -11.63 -2.51
CA ASP A 74 9.93 -11.08 -1.18
C ASP A 74 9.77 -9.54 -1.14
N THR A 75 9.27 -8.93 -2.23
CA THR A 75 9.04 -7.49 -2.31
C THR A 75 7.78 -7.15 -3.13
N TRP A 76 6.83 -6.46 -2.52
CA TRP A 76 5.55 -6.12 -3.15
C TRP A 76 5.25 -4.63 -3.05
N PHE A 77 4.57 -4.08 -4.05
CA PHE A 77 4.13 -2.69 -4.06
C PHE A 77 2.60 -2.64 -4.17
N SER A 78 1.94 -2.06 -3.16
CA SER A 78 0.53 -1.66 -3.23
C SER A 78 0.47 -0.14 -3.47
N TYR A 79 -0.49 0.35 -4.24
CA TYR A 79 -0.50 1.71 -4.78
C TYR A 79 -1.77 2.50 -4.44
N GLY A 80 -2.43 2.15 -3.34
CA GLY A 80 -3.69 2.75 -2.90
C GLY A 80 -4.83 1.72 -2.91
N PRO A 81 -5.36 1.31 -4.08
CA PRO A 81 -6.27 0.17 -4.17
C PRO A 81 -5.62 -1.09 -3.56
N THR A 82 -6.47 -1.93 -2.98
CA THR A 82 -6.03 -3.21 -2.41
C THR A 82 -5.53 -4.14 -3.51
N ILE A 83 -4.36 -4.74 -3.29
CA ILE A 83 -3.90 -5.91 -4.05
C ILE A 83 -4.07 -7.15 -3.18
N THR A 84 -4.61 -8.22 -3.76
CA THR A 84 -4.78 -9.50 -3.08
C THR A 84 -3.68 -10.46 -3.51
N LEU A 85 -2.92 -10.96 -2.55
CA LEU A 85 -1.82 -11.90 -2.78
C LEU A 85 -2.12 -13.26 -2.18
N HIS A 86 -1.74 -14.31 -2.89
CA HIS A 86 -1.87 -15.68 -2.42
C HIS A 86 -0.71 -16.05 -1.48
N GLY A 87 -1.05 -16.65 -0.33
CA GLY A 87 -0.07 -17.21 0.60
C GLY A 87 0.14 -18.72 0.44
N GLN A 88 0.93 -19.31 1.34
CA GLN A 88 1.36 -20.71 1.27
C GLN A 88 0.26 -21.74 1.58
N GLY A 89 -0.94 -21.30 1.94
CA GLY A 89 -2.15 -22.13 1.99
C GLY A 89 -2.72 -22.43 0.60
N MET A 90 -2.26 -21.72 -0.44
CA MET A 90 -2.67 -21.88 -1.83
C MET A 90 -1.59 -22.60 -2.66
N ARG A 91 -2.00 -23.20 -3.79
CA ARG A 91 -1.05 -23.63 -4.83
C ARG A 91 -0.49 -22.38 -5.51
N ASN A 92 0.81 -22.38 -5.83
CA ASN A 92 1.54 -21.25 -6.42
C ASN A 92 1.40 -19.95 -5.61
N PRO A 93 1.94 -19.90 -4.38
CA PRO A 93 1.91 -18.69 -3.56
C PRO A 93 2.57 -17.51 -4.27
N ASN A 94 2.10 -16.31 -4.00
CA ASN A 94 2.74 -15.07 -4.44
C ASN A 94 3.80 -14.60 -3.44
N LEU A 95 3.63 -14.89 -2.15
CA LEU A 95 4.55 -14.48 -1.08
C LEU A 95 4.81 -15.59 -0.06
N ARG A 96 5.82 -15.39 0.78
CA ARG A 96 6.18 -16.30 1.88
C ARG A 96 5.76 -15.74 3.23
N SER A 97 5.35 -16.62 4.14
CA SER A 97 5.13 -16.24 5.55
C SER A 97 6.44 -15.77 6.23
N GLY A 98 6.31 -15.14 7.37
CA GLY A 98 7.42 -14.61 8.18
C GLY A 98 7.30 -13.11 8.40
N ASN A 99 8.41 -12.47 8.76
CA ASN A 99 8.41 -11.05 9.10
C ASN A 99 8.51 -10.20 7.83
N TRP A 100 7.69 -9.17 7.78
CA TRP A 100 7.65 -8.19 6.71
C TRP A 100 7.59 -6.78 7.30
N THR A 101 8.12 -5.83 6.56
CA THR A 101 7.98 -4.39 6.83
C THR A 101 7.25 -3.75 5.65
N ALA A 102 6.21 -2.99 5.95
CA ALA A 102 5.51 -2.15 4.99
C ALA A 102 5.93 -0.69 5.17
N THR A 103 6.58 -0.11 4.17
CA THR A 103 7.07 1.27 4.18
C THR A 103 6.14 2.15 3.34
N PRO A 104 5.44 3.13 3.96
CA PRO A 104 4.62 4.09 3.24
C PRO A 104 5.46 4.91 2.26
N GLN A 105 4.97 5.09 1.02
CA GLN A 105 5.67 5.91 0.02
C GLN A 105 5.41 7.41 0.21
N ASN A 106 4.38 7.78 0.97
CA ASN A 106 4.04 9.16 1.28
C ASN A 106 3.77 9.33 2.80
N PRO A 107 4.02 10.53 3.38
CA PRO A 107 3.83 10.77 4.82
C PRO A 107 2.39 10.64 5.34
N GLU A 108 1.39 10.71 4.45
CA GLU A 108 -0.02 10.58 4.82
C GLU A 108 -0.53 9.13 4.67
N THR A 109 0.25 8.25 4.04
CA THR A 109 -0.15 6.88 3.78
C THR A 109 -0.06 6.04 5.04
N SER A 110 -1.13 5.32 5.35
CA SER A 110 -1.17 4.24 6.35
C SER A 110 -1.16 2.90 5.61
N CYS A 111 -0.12 2.09 5.83
CA CYS A 111 -0.06 0.74 5.29
C CYS A 111 -0.99 -0.18 6.10
N ARG A 112 -1.77 -0.99 5.40
CA ARG A 112 -2.69 -1.95 6.03
C ARG A 112 -2.67 -3.27 5.29
N VAL A 113 -2.59 -4.35 6.05
CA VAL A 113 -2.77 -5.72 5.56
C VAL A 113 -3.93 -6.38 6.29
N GLU A 114 -4.74 -7.11 5.53
CA GLU A 114 -5.74 -8.03 6.05
C GLU A 114 -5.39 -9.45 5.61
N GLN A 115 -5.33 -10.38 6.56
CA GLN A 115 -4.85 -11.75 6.36
C GLN A 115 -5.94 -12.75 6.67
N GLN A 116 -6.04 -13.79 5.86
CA GLN A 116 -6.85 -14.97 6.16
C GLN A 116 -6.02 -16.23 5.99
N THR A 117 -6.12 -17.16 6.94
CA THR A 117 -5.38 -18.43 6.92
C THR A 117 -6.32 -19.60 6.73
N VAL A 118 -5.78 -20.73 6.26
CA VAL A 118 -6.52 -22.00 6.23
C VAL A 118 -6.52 -22.62 7.62
N VAL A 119 -7.72 -22.79 8.19
CA VAL A 119 -7.90 -23.42 9.50
C VAL A 119 -8.05 -24.93 9.35
N GLU A 120 -8.89 -25.34 8.40
CA GLU A 120 -9.14 -26.73 8.02
C GLU A 120 -9.59 -26.80 6.55
N ALA A 121 -9.85 -28.01 6.05
CA ALA A 121 -10.24 -28.20 4.65
C ALA A 121 -11.52 -27.42 4.32
N GLY A 122 -11.39 -26.43 3.44
CA GLY A 122 -12.51 -25.60 2.99
C GLY A 122 -12.93 -24.49 3.97
N ALA A 123 -12.21 -24.26 5.06
CA ALA A 123 -12.54 -23.22 6.03
C ALA A 123 -11.36 -22.24 6.24
N LEU A 124 -11.67 -20.95 6.15
CA LEU A 124 -10.73 -19.85 6.42
C LEU A 124 -10.97 -19.25 7.81
N SER A 125 -9.93 -18.64 8.36
CA SER A 125 -10.02 -17.89 9.61
C SER A 125 -10.88 -16.63 9.41
N ALA A 126 -11.30 -16.03 10.53
CA ALA A 126 -11.68 -14.63 10.52
C ALA A 126 -10.50 -13.78 9.99
N PRO A 127 -10.76 -12.66 9.30
CA PRO A 127 -9.69 -11.77 8.86
C PRO A 127 -8.92 -11.16 10.02
N GLU A 128 -7.60 -11.21 9.94
CA GLU A 128 -6.69 -10.55 10.87
C GLU A 128 -6.16 -9.28 10.22
N VAL A 129 -6.36 -8.14 10.88
CA VAL A 129 -6.03 -6.83 10.32
C VAL A 129 -4.87 -6.23 11.10
N SER A 130 -3.85 -5.78 10.37
CA SER A 130 -2.77 -4.95 10.90
C SER A 130 -2.70 -3.65 10.11
N GLN A 131 -2.57 -2.53 10.82
CA GLN A 131 -2.52 -1.19 10.23
C GLN A 131 -1.50 -0.32 10.95
N GLY A 132 -0.64 0.35 10.18
CA GLY A 132 0.35 1.30 10.69
C GLY A 132 -0.22 2.70 10.83
N GLU A 133 0.47 3.55 11.60
CA GLU A 133 0.19 4.99 11.62
C GLU A 133 0.58 5.63 10.28
N PRO A 134 -0.06 6.75 9.87
CA PRO A 134 0.32 7.49 8.68
C PRO A 134 1.81 7.85 8.64
N GLY A 135 2.48 7.54 7.53
CA GLY A 135 3.89 7.84 7.30
C GLY A 135 4.87 7.04 8.15
N LYS A 136 4.39 6.07 8.94
CA LYS A 136 5.22 5.17 9.75
C LYS A 136 5.28 3.78 9.12
N PRO A 137 6.46 3.14 9.09
CA PRO A 137 6.54 1.74 8.72
C PRO A 137 5.67 0.86 9.63
N LEU A 138 5.06 -0.17 9.04
CA LEU A 138 4.34 -1.23 9.75
C LEU A 138 5.17 -2.51 9.68
N ASP A 139 5.63 -2.99 10.84
CA ASP A 139 6.17 -4.34 10.94
C ASP A 139 5.02 -5.32 11.19
N VAL A 140 4.99 -6.41 10.42
CA VAL A 140 3.92 -7.39 10.47
C VAL A 140 4.45 -8.79 10.19
N GLU A 141 3.90 -9.80 10.87
CA GLU A 141 4.11 -11.19 10.52
C GLU A 141 3.06 -11.60 9.46
N MET A 142 3.52 -11.98 8.27
CA MET A 142 2.70 -12.69 7.29
C MET A 142 2.51 -14.12 7.79
N LEU A 143 1.27 -14.49 8.08
CA LEU A 143 0.97 -15.69 8.87
C LEU A 143 1.36 -17.00 8.14
N PRO A 144 1.72 -18.07 8.88
CA PRO A 144 1.83 -19.39 8.29
C PRO A 144 0.47 -19.87 7.77
N LYS A 145 0.46 -20.70 6.73
CA LYS A 145 -0.78 -21.17 6.05
C LYS A 145 -1.70 -20.02 5.56
N LEU A 146 -1.12 -18.84 5.33
CA LEU A 146 -1.81 -17.71 4.71
C LEU A 146 -2.49 -18.16 3.42
N PHE A 147 -3.78 -17.89 3.30
CA PHE A 147 -4.55 -18.13 2.09
C PHE A 147 -4.52 -16.86 1.23
N TYR A 148 -4.93 -15.72 1.81
CA TYR A 148 -4.86 -14.40 1.18
C TYR A 148 -4.24 -13.37 2.13
N ALA A 149 -3.48 -12.44 1.55
CA ALA A 149 -3.15 -11.16 2.15
C ALA A 149 -3.61 -10.03 1.24
N ASP A 150 -4.49 -9.19 1.76
CA ASP A 150 -4.98 -7.98 1.10
C ASP A 150 -4.14 -6.80 1.55
N LEU A 151 -3.23 -6.35 0.69
CA LEU A 151 -2.32 -5.23 0.94
C LEU A 151 -2.92 -3.95 0.43
N SER A 152 -2.97 -2.91 1.26
CA SER A 152 -3.60 -1.63 0.95
C SER A 152 -2.76 -0.44 1.41
N GLY A 153 -3.04 0.72 0.79
CA GLY A 153 -2.18 1.90 0.90
C GLY A 153 -1.10 1.93 -0.18
N ASP A 154 -0.45 3.07 -0.33
CA ASP A 154 0.69 3.29 -1.22
C ASP A 154 2.00 2.91 -0.51
N CYS A 155 2.35 1.62 -0.55
CA CYS A 155 3.31 1.00 0.35
C CYS A 155 4.22 0.00 -0.37
N LEU A 156 5.50 0.03 -0.01
CA LEU A 156 6.49 -0.98 -0.36
C LEU A 156 6.57 -2.00 0.79
N TRP A 157 6.25 -3.25 0.49
CA TRP A 157 6.26 -4.37 1.40
C TRP A 157 7.51 -5.21 1.13
N ALA A 158 8.35 -5.41 2.13
CA ALA A 158 9.58 -6.21 1.99
C ALA A 158 9.69 -7.23 3.12
N ARG A 159 10.10 -8.45 2.76
CA ARG A 159 10.39 -9.51 3.73
C ARG A 159 11.75 -9.26 4.40
N VAL A 160 11.86 -9.60 5.68
CA VAL A 160 13.05 -9.39 6.53
C VAL A 160 13.74 -10.70 6.90
#